data_AF-A0A7C4X5G8-F1
#
_entry.id   AF-A0A7C4X5G8-F1
#
_cell.length_a   1.000
_cell.length_b   1.000
_cell.length_c   1.000
_cell.angle_alpha   90.00
_cell.angle_beta   90.00
_cell.angle_gamma   90.00
#
_symmetry.space_group_name_H-M   'P 1'
#
loop_
_entity.id
_entity.type
_entity.pdbx_description
1 polymer ?
#
loop_
_entity_poly.entity_id
_entity_poly.type
_entity_poly.pdbx_seq_one_letter_code
_entity_poly.pdbx_strand_id
1 'polypeptide(L)'
;MGIRAVLGASAVLVCIFLLSGCATMSKQKNLEIQGLRNQVSVLESQLQAKDAQIAELQQSLMEAENLKATQASKNTGETKSRPKVKEIQQALRNAGYNPGKIDGKMGAKTREAIRSFQRANGLSVDGKVGKQTWELLRKFLYQKTK
;
A
#
# COMPACT_ATOMS: atom_id res chain seq x y z
N MET A 1 -10.17 91.58 43.90
CA MET A 1 -10.91 90.32 44.19
C MET A 1 -11.52 89.84 42.88
N GLY A 2 -10.89 89.01 42.05
CA GLY A 2 -10.00 87.90 42.36
C GLY A 2 -10.66 86.59 41.91
N ILE A 3 -10.89 86.46 40.60
CA ILE A 3 -10.90 85.21 39.81
C ILE A 3 -11.67 84.04 40.43
N ARG A 4 -13.00 84.08 40.31
CA ARG A 4 -13.82 82.85 40.31
C ARG A 4 -13.78 82.29 38.88
N ALA A 5 -13.68 80.96 38.78
CA ALA A 5 -13.88 80.15 37.57
C ALA A 5 -12.72 80.06 36.56
N VAL A 6 -11.64 79.36 36.91
CA VAL A 6 -10.75 78.71 35.89
C VAL A 6 -10.46 77.24 36.20
N LEU A 7 -10.90 76.69 37.34
CA LEU A 7 -10.53 75.32 37.75
C LEU A 7 -11.34 74.18 37.10
N GLY A 8 -12.33 74.49 36.24
CA GLY A 8 -13.21 73.48 35.62
C GLY A 8 -12.87 73.09 34.18
N ALA A 9 -12.13 73.93 33.44
CA ALA A 9 -11.92 73.74 32.00
C ALA A 9 -10.69 72.86 31.67
N SER A 10 -9.66 72.86 32.51
CA SER A 10 -8.41 72.12 32.24
C SER A 10 -8.52 70.62 32.45
N ALA A 11 -9.40 70.14 33.34
CA ALA A 11 -9.58 68.70 33.57
C ALA A 11 -10.37 68.00 32.44
N VAL A 12 -11.31 68.71 31.81
CA VAL A 12 -12.11 68.16 30.69
C VAL A 12 -11.26 68.04 29.42
N LEU A 13 -10.33 68.98 29.18
CA LEU A 13 -9.48 68.96 27.99
C LEU A 13 -8.46 67.81 28.00
N VAL A 14 -7.94 67.42 29.17
CA VAL A 14 -7.01 66.28 29.31
C VAL A 14 -7.70 64.94 29.06
N CYS A 15 -8.98 64.81 29.44
CA CYS A 15 -9.77 63.60 29.16
C CYS A 15 -10.10 63.41 27.66
N ILE A 16 -10.22 64.48 26.88
CA ILE A 16 -10.49 64.41 25.43
C ILE A 16 -9.27 63.84 24.66
N PHE A 17 -8.04 64.16 25.10
CA PHE A 17 -6.83 63.62 24.48
C PHE A 17 -6.52 62.18 24.89
N LEU A 18 -6.87 61.76 26.10
CA LEU A 18 -6.64 60.37 26.56
C LEU A 18 -7.64 59.36 25.96
N LEU A 19 -8.86 59.77 25.61
CA LEU A 19 -9.82 58.93 24.88
C LEU A 19 -9.47 58.78 23.38
N SER A 20 -8.69 59.70 22.82
CA SER A 20 -8.24 59.63 21.42
C SER A 20 -7.05 58.68 21.20
N GLY A 21 -6.36 58.29 22.28
CA GLY A 21 -5.18 57.42 22.24
C GLY A 21 -5.48 55.92 22.04
N CYS A 22 -6.71 55.46 22.25
CA CYS A 22 -7.07 54.04 22.09
C CYS A 22 -7.42 53.65 20.63
N ALA A 23 -7.73 54.61 19.75
CA ALA A 23 -8.16 54.31 18.38
C ALA A 23 -7.01 53.89 17.44
N THR A 24 -5.78 54.34 17.68
CA THR A 24 -4.64 54.10 16.78
C THR A 24 -3.95 52.73 16.98
N MET A 25 -4.03 52.12 18.18
CA MET A 25 -3.45 50.79 18.46
C MET A 25 -4.36 49.60 18.06
N SER A 26 -5.62 49.84 17.72
CA SER A 26 -6.55 48.79 17.26
C SER A 26 -6.39 48.49 15.76
N LYS A 27 -5.95 49.48 14.96
CA LYS A 27 -5.73 49.37 13.51
C LYS A 27 -4.50 48.50 13.16
N GLN A 28 -3.48 48.53 14.01
CA GLN A 28 -2.24 47.73 13.85
C GLN A 28 -2.51 46.22 13.93
N LYS A 29 -3.24 45.76 14.96
CA LYS A 29 -3.61 44.34 15.12
C LYS A 29 -4.58 43.86 14.03
N ASN A 30 -5.41 44.75 13.50
CA ASN A 30 -6.36 44.44 12.43
C ASN A 30 -5.64 44.14 11.10
N LEU A 31 -4.54 44.83 10.81
CA LEU A 31 -3.72 44.60 9.60
C LEU A 31 -2.98 43.24 9.66
N GLU A 32 -2.46 42.84 10.83
CA GLU A 32 -1.89 41.49 11.01
C GLU A 32 -2.96 40.40 10.93
N ILE A 33 -4.12 40.61 11.56
CA ILE A 33 -5.26 39.68 11.46
C ILE A 33 -5.75 39.57 10.00
N GLN A 34 -5.75 40.66 9.23
CA GLN A 34 -6.07 40.64 7.80
C GLN A 34 -5.02 39.91 6.98
N GLY A 35 -3.73 40.11 7.28
CA GLY A 35 -2.63 39.38 6.65
C GLY A 35 -2.74 37.88 6.87
N LEU A 36 -3.03 37.46 8.11
CA LEU A 36 -3.26 36.06 8.48
C LEU A 36 -4.51 35.47 7.80
N ARG A 37 -5.61 36.22 7.71
CA ARG A 37 -6.81 35.79 6.97
C ARG A 37 -6.55 35.59 5.47
N ASN A 38 -5.75 36.47 4.88
CA ASN A 38 -5.33 36.32 3.48
C ASN A 38 -4.46 35.07 3.30
N GLN A 39 -3.55 34.78 4.24
CA GLN A 39 -2.77 33.54 4.22
C GLN A 39 -3.64 32.29 4.38
N VAL A 40 -4.61 32.30 5.30
CA VAL A 40 -5.56 31.20 5.49
C VAL A 40 -6.40 30.99 4.23
N SER A 41 -6.88 32.05 3.59
CA SER A 41 -7.63 31.96 2.33
C SER A 41 -6.81 31.34 1.19
N VAL A 42 -5.51 31.68 1.08
CA VAL A 42 -4.60 31.07 0.11
C VAL A 42 -4.36 29.60 0.44
N LEU A 43 -4.14 29.27 1.72
CA LEU A 43 -3.93 27.89 2.16
C LEU A 43 -5.18 27.03 1.94
N GLU A 44 -6.37 27.56 2.24
CA GLU A 44 -7.66 26.91 1.97
C GLU A 44 -7.85 26.68 0.47
N SER A 45 -7.51 27.65 -0.38
CA SER A 45 -7.55 27.50 -1.84
C SER A 45 -6.58 26.41 -2.33
N GLN A 46 -5.40 26.31 -1.71
CA GLN A 46 -4.44 25.24 -2.01
C GLN A 46 -4.91 23.87 -1.52
N LEU A 47 -5.60 23.81 -0.39
CA LEU A 47 -6.15 22.59 0.18
C LEU A 47 -7.31 22.08 -0.68
N GLN A 48 -8.21 22.97 -1.11
CA GLN A 48 -9.26 22.67 -2.08
C GLN A 48 -8.70 22.18 -3.43
N ALA A 49 -7.63 22.80 -3.92
CA ALA A 49 -6.95 22.35 -5.14
C ALA A 49 -6.31 20.96 -4.97
N LYS A 50 -5.74 20.67 -3.79
CA LYS A 50 -5.21 19.34 -3.45
C LYS A 50 -6.32 18.31 -3.27
N ASP A 51 -7.47 18.67 -2.70
CA ASP A 51 -8.63 17.78 -2.56
C ASP A 51 -9.21 17.40 -3.93
N ALA A 52 -9.24 18.34 -4.87
CA ALA A 52 -9.59 18.06 -6.26
C ALA A 52 -8.59 17.10 -6.93
N GLN A 53 -7.27 17.31 -6.69
CA GLN A 53 -6.23 16.38 -7.17
C GLN A 53 -6.34 14.99 -6.51
N ILE A 54 -6.69 14.92 -5.22
CA ILE A 54 -6.93 13.66 -4.50
C ILE A 54 -8.14 12.95 -5.07
N ALA A 55 -9.23 13.65 -5.38
CA ALA A 55 -10.42 13.07 -6.00
C ALA A 55 -10.12 12.49 -7.39
N GLU A 56 -9.33 13.19 -8.21
CA GLU A 56 -8.89 12.73 -9.53
C GLU A 56 -7.93 11.52 -9.43
N LEU A 57 -6.98 11.56 -8.49
CA LEU A 57 -6.08 10.44 -8.20
C LEU A 57 -6.85 9.21 -7.67
N GLN A 58 -7.86 9.39 -6.82
CA GLN A 58 -8.70 8.31 -6.31
C GLN A 58 -9.51 7.66 -7.44
N GLN A 59 -9.98 8.43 -8.42
CA GLN A 59 -10.69 7.91 -9.58
C GLN A 59 -9.77 7.06 -10.48
N SER A 60 -8.53 7.50 -10.71
CA SER A 60 -7.54 6.70 -11.45
C SER A 60 -7.08 5.44 -10.69
N LEU A 61 -7.06 5.47 -9.35
CA LEU A 61 -6.78 4.29 -8.52
C LEU A 61 -7.94 3.28 -8.52
N MET A 62 -9.20 3.74 -8.48
CA MET A 62 -10.36 2.86 -8.57
C MET A 62 -10.45 2.11 -9.92
N GLU A 63 -10.04 2.75 -11.02
CA GLU A 63 -9.95 2.09 -12.33
C GLU A 63 -8.83 1.04 -12.37
N ALA A 64 -7.69 1.29 -11.69
CA ALA A 64 -6.61 0.32 -11.53
C ALA A 64 -7.00 -0.88 -10.64
N GLU A 65 -7.86 -0.68 -9.63
CA GLU A 65 -8.37 -1.75 -8.78
C GLU A 65 -9.44 -2.62 -9.48
N ASN A 66 -10.32 -2.01 -10.29
CA ASN A 66 -11.26 -2.78 -11.12
C ASN A 66 -10.56 -3.59 -12.22
N LEU A 67 -9.42 -3.11 -12.72
CA LEU A 67 -8.53 -3.90 -13.56
C LEU A 67 -7.93 -5.09 -12.78
N LYS A 68 -7.60 -4.93 -11.49
CA LYS A 68 -7.15 -6.06 -10.64
C LYS A 68 -8.28 -7.06 -10.32
N ALA A 69 -9.53 -6.61 -10.15
CA ALA A 69 -10.67 -7.51 -9.94
C ALA A 69 -11.03 -8.28 -11.24
N THR A 70 -10.93 -7.63 -12.40
CA THR A 70 -11.13 -8.26 -13.71
C THR A 70 -9.95 -9.16 -14.10
N GLN A 71 -8.73 -8.79 -13.70
CA GLN A 71 -7.54 -9.64 -13.81
C GLN A 71 -7.43 -10.67 -12.69
N ALA A 72 -8.25 -10.67 -11.64
CA ALA A 72 -8.34 -11.77 -10.68
C ALA A 72 -9.21 -12.93 -11.22
N SER A 73 -10.13 -12.63 -12.14
CA SER A 73 -10.87 -13.66 -12.89
C SER A 73 -10.09 -14.15 -14.13
N LYS A 74 -9.14 -13.35 -14.66
CA LYS A 74 -8.32 -13.69 -15.84
C LYS A 74 -6.86 -14.07 -15.56
N ASN A 75 -6.32 -13.81 -14.37
CA ASN A 75 -5.10 -14.42 -13.85
C ASN A 75 -5.46 -15.72 -13.12
N THR A 76 -5.80 -16.71 -13.91
CA THR A 76 -5.69 -18.10 -13.49
C THR A 76 -4.20 -18.38 -13.19
N GLY A 77 -3.83 -18.32 -11.91
CA GLY A 77 -2.62 -18.95 -11.41
C GLY A 77 -1.66 -18.05 -10.64
N GLU A 78 -1.88 -17.94 -9.33
CA GLU A 78 -0.83 -18.41 -8.41
C GLU A 78 -0.56 -19.89 -8.72
N THR A 79 0.06 -20.15 -9.87
CA THR A 79 0.67 -21.43 -10.13
C THR A 79 1.93 -21.42 -9.27
N LYS A 80 1.83 -22.02 -8.07
CA LYS A 80 2.84 -23.01 -7.72
C LYS A 80 2.92 -23.92 -8.94
N SER A 81 3.83 -23.61 -9.88
CA SER A 81 3.90 -24.21 -11.20
C SER A 81 3.64 -25.68 -11.05
N ARG A 82 2.49 -26.15 -11.60
CA ARG A 82 2.19 -27.59 -11.54
C ARG A 82 3.41 -28.24 -12.20
N PRO A 83 4.12 -29.13 -11.47
CA PRO A 83 5.39 -29.62 -11.95
C PRO A 83 5.22 -30.23 -13.33
N LYS A 84 6.11 -29.86 -14.26
CA LYS A 84 6.06 -30.45 -15.59
C LYS A 84 6.35 -31.94 -15.43
N VAL A 85 5.68 -32.79 -16.21
CA VAL A 85 5.87 -34.26 -16.11
C VAL A 85 7.34 -34.65 -16.31
N LYS A 86 8.06 -33.93 -17.18
CA LYS A 86 9.51 -34.13 -17.36
C LYS A 86 10.33 -33.84 -16.08
N GLU A 87 9.95 -32.83 -15.31
CA GLU A 87 10.61 -32.50 -14.05
C GLU A 87 10.35 -33.58 -13.00
N ILE A 88 9.12 -34.10 -12.92
CA ILE A 88 8.77 -35.25 -12.06
C ILE A 88 9.62 -36.46 -12.45
N GLN A 89 9.68 -36.79 -13.73
CA GLN A 89 10.47 -37.92 -14.22
C GLN A 89 11.96 -37.73 -13.93
N GLN A 90 12.51 -36.54 -14.16
CA GLN A 90 13.91 -36.25 -13.84
C GLN A 90 14.18 -36.37 -12.35
N ALA A 91 13.32 -35.81 -11.51
CA ALA A 91 13.45 -35.85 -10.06
C ALA A 91 13.38 -37.29 -9.52
N LEU A 92 12.46 -38.12 -10.06
CA LEU A 92 12.36 -39.54 -9.70
C LEU A 92 13.64 -40.30 -10.05
N ARG A 93 14.21 -40.04 -11.24
CA ARG A 93 15.48 -40.63 -11.66
C ARG A 93 16.62 -40.22 -10.73
N ASN A 94 16.71 -38.93 -10.40
CA ASN A 94 17.73 -38.41 -9.49
C ASN A 94 17.55 -38.95 -8.05
N ALA A 95 16.31 -39.26 -7.64
CA ALA A 95 15.99 -39.91 -6.38
C ALA A 95 16.24 -41.43 -6.38
N GLY A 96 16.73 -42.02 -7.48
CA GLY A 96 17.05 -43.44 -7.59
C GLY A 96 15.89 -44.34 -8.05
N TYR A 97 14.76 -43.78 -8.48
CA TYR A 97 13.63 -44.53 -9.01
C TYR A 97 13.67 -44.58 -10.53
N ASN A 98 13.05 -45.60 -11.14
CA ASN A 98 12.98 -45.74 -12.60
C ASN A 98 11.61 -45.30 -13.16
N PRO A 99 11.44 -44.04 -13.59
CA PRO A 99 10.20 -43.59 -14.23
C PRO A 99 10.08 -44.06 -15.70
N GLY A 100 11.09 -44.75 -16.24
CA GLY A 100 11.22 -45.01 -17.67
C GLY A 100 11.83 -43.82 -18.41
N LYS A 101 11.33 -43.55 -19.62
CA LYS A 101 11.83 -42.47 -20.48
C LYS A 101 11.35 -41.11 -19.96
N ILE A 102 12.24 -40.11 -19.96
CA ILE A 102 11.90 -38.72 -19.60
C ILE A 102 11.29 -38.02 -20.83
N ASP A 103 10.11 -38.46 -21.22
CA ASP A 103 9.40 -38.02 -22.41
C ASP A 103 8.29 -36.99 -22.11
N GLY A 104 8.02 -36.72 -20.83
CA GLY A 104 6.92 -35.86 -20.39
C GLY A 104 5.55 -36.53 -20.40
N LYS A 105 5.48 -37.86 -20.54
CA LYS A 105 4.23 -38.62 -20.49
C LYS A 105 4.09 -39.35 -19.16
N MET A 106 2.89 -39.27 -18.57
CA MET A 106 2.57 -39.99 -17.34
C MET A 106 2.23 -41.45 -17.65
N GLY A 107 3.26 -42.27 -17.90
CA GLY A 107 3.15 -43.70 -18.18
C GLY A 107 3.02 -44.57 -16.93
N ALA A 108 2.86 -45.88 -17.13
CA ALA A 108 2.77 -46.86 -16.04
C ALA A 108 4.02 -46.87 -15.15
N LYS A 109 5.22 -46.88 -15.77
CA LYS A 109 6.50 -46.82 -15.05
C LYS A 109 6.65 -45.54 -14.22
N THR A 110 6.26 -44.38 -14.76
CA THR A 110 6.26 -43.12 -14.00
C THR A 110 5.36 -43.19 -12.78
N ARG A 111 4.12 -43.70 -12.93
CA ARG A 111 3.18 -43.85 -11.81
C ARG A 111 3.65 -44.84 -10.75
N GLU A 112 4.28 -45.93 -11.16
CA GLU A 112 4.88 -46.90 -10.25
C GLU A 112 6.05 -46.30 -9.48
N ALA A 113 6.94 -45.57 -10.15
CA ALA A 113 8.03 -44.83 -9.50
C ALA A 113 7.50 -43.80 -8.49
N ILE A 114 6.41 -43.09 -8.80
CA ILE A 114 5.74 -42.17 -7.87
C ILE A 114 5.24 -42.93 -6.63
N ARG A 115 4.57 -44.07 -6.80
CA ARG A 115 4.07 -44.87 -5.67
C ARG A 115 5.20 -45.39 -4.80
N SER A 116 6.29 -45.85 -5.39
CA SER A 116 7.48 -46.30 -4.66
C SER A 116 8.14 -45.17 -3.89
N PHE A 117 8.24 -43.98 -4.50
CA PHE A 117 8.71 -42.76 -3.82
C PHE A 117 7.79 -42.38 -2.65
N GLN A 118 6.47 -42.38 -2.85
CA GLN A 118 5.50 -42.07 -1.81
C GLN A 118 5.61 -43.04 -0.63
N ARG A 119 5.69 -44.35 -0.91
CA ARG A 119 5.84 -45.38 0.12
C ARG A 119 7.12 -45.20 0.94
N ALA A 120 8.25 -44.95 0.27
CA ALA A 120 9.53 -44.75 0.94
C ALA A 120 9.57 -43.48 1.81
N ASN A 121 8.75 -42.47 1.50
CA ASN A 121 8.71 -41.20 2.21
C ASN A 121 7.49 -41.07 3.16
N GLY A 122 6.77 -42.17 3.43
CA GLY A 122 5.61 -42.16 4.33
C GLY A 122 4.43 -41.29 3.85
N LEU A 123 4.31 -41.07 2.54
CA LEU A 123 3.22 -40.31 1.93
C LEU A 123 2.04 -41.22 1.57
N SER A 124 0.86 -40.61 1.38
CA SER A 124 -0.28 -41.31 0.77
C SER A 124 0.10 -41.84 -0.61
N VAL A 125 -0.08 -43.15 -0.82
CA VAL A 125 0.36 -43.88 -2.02
C VAL A 125 -0.76 -43.90 -3.06
N ASP A 126 -1.07 -42.74 -3.63
CA ASP A 126 -2.10 -42.57 -4.65
C ASP A 126 -1.54 -42.59 -6.10
N GLY A 127 -0.22 -42.59 -6.25
CA GLY A 127 0.47 -42.51 -7.54
C GLY A 127 0.32 -41.16 -8.26
N LYS A 128 -0.14 -40.12 -7.55
CA LYS A 128 -0.31 -38.76 -8.06
C LYS A 128 0.71 -37.83 -7.40
N VAL A 129 1.17 -36.83 -8.15
CA VAL A 129 2.07 -35.81 -7.60
C VAL A 129 1.26 -34.65 -7.05
N GLY A 130 0.84 -34.78 -5.79
CA GLY A 130 0.26 -33.70 -5.00
C GLY A 130 1.33 -32.74 -4.45
N LYS A 131 0.89 -31.70 -3.72
CA LYS A 131 1.77 -30.68 -3.13
C LYS A 131 2.88 -31.29 -2.25
N GLN A 132 2.51 -32.19 -1.33
CA GLN A 132 3.47 -32.84 -0.42
C GLN A 132 4.48 -33.71 -1.18
N THR A 133 4.00 -34.52 -2.14
CA THR A 133 4.86 -35.33 -3.00
C THR A 133 5.86 -34.46 -3.76
N TRP A 134 5.40 -33.34 -4.34
CA TRP A 134 6.25 -32.44 -5.10
C TRP A 134 7.29 -31.71 -4.25
N GLU A 135 6.93 -31.25 -3.05
CA GLU A 135 7.83 -30.53 -2.15
C GLU A 135 9.04 -31.37 -1.74
N LEU A 136 8.87 -32.68 -1.57
CA LEU A 136 9.97 -33.60 -1.31
C LEU A 136 10.72 -33.95 -2.59
N LEU A 137 10.00 -34.29 -3.65
CA LEU A 137 10.58 -34.77 -4.91
C LEU A 137 11.45 -33.70 -5.59
N ARG A 138 11.05 -32.42 -5.55
CA ARG A 138 11.82 -31.33 -6.19
C ARG A 138 13.22 -31.13 -5.62
N LYS A 139 13.51 -31.60 -4.41
CA LYS A 139 14.85 -31.51 -3.79
C LYS A 139 15.90 -32.25 -4.63
N PHE A 140 15.48 -33.34 -5.28
CA PHE A 140 16.33 -34.16 -6.14
C PHE A 140 16.61 -33.51 -7.51
N LEU A 141 16.01 -32.37 -7.85
CA LEU A 141 16.36 -31.63 -9.08
C LEU A 141 17.62 -30.78 -8.93
N TYR A 142 17.89 -30.28 -7.72
CA TYR A 142 19.01 -29.36 -7.46
C TYR A 142 20.23 -30.05 -6.86
N GLN A 143 20.05 -31.26 -6.33
CA GLN A 143 21.15 -32.06 -5.82
C GLN A 143 21.75 -32.88 -6.96
N LYS A 144 22.79 -32.33 -7.62
CA LYS A 144 23.74 -33.16 -8.37
C LYS A 144 24.38 -34.10 -7.35
N THR A 145 23.92 -35.36 -7.32
CA THR A 145 24.60 -36.44 -6.60
C THR A 145 26.03 -36.49 -7.10
N LYS A 146 26.99 -36.18 -6.22
CA LYS A 146 28.42 -36.31 -6.45
C LYS A 146 28.80 -37.76 -6.71
#